data_AF-A0A7S7TBY7-F1
#
_entry.id   AF-A0A7S7TBY7-F1
#
_cell.length_a   1.000
_cell.length_b   1.000
_cell.length_c   1.000
_cell.angle_alpha   90.00
_cell.angle_beta   90.00
_cell.angle_gamma   90.00
#
_symmetry.space_group_name_H-M   'P 1'
#
loop_
_entity.id
_entity.type
_entity.pdbx_description
1 polymer ?
#
loop_
_entity_poly.entity_id
_entity_poly.type
_entity_poly.pdbx_seq_one_letter_code
_entity_poly.pdbx_strand_id
1 'polypeptide(L)'
;MWGSALAIKWGAAKKAVTLNDGKGQGNNIAVFPTFVQGICAQLDLWRTSKNYRNKRFADAIAIWSGHNSVQSYINFCKARVPGLTESTIMDDAFWKSSKGIAFLKAQAWHEAGKQYPAPDADWIEAQKRVFSGVPTANTVKKAAVSAASIAPTVAAAHQSGISLPVALAIGACIALVGFLVWKFKPHEAVPETPHPDLVTPAVEQPK
;
A
#
# COMPACT_ATOMS: atom_id res chain seq x y z
N MET A 1 6.30 3.83 5.92
CA MET A 1 6.24 2.41 5.50
C MET A 1 7.41 2.09 4.59
N TRP A 2 7.97 0.88 4.69
CA TRP A 2 9.11 0.44 3.89
C TRP A 2 8.78 0.26 2.40
N GLY A 3 9.76 0.57 1.54
CA GLY A 3 9.73 0.21 0.12
C GLY A 3 9.66 -1.31 -0.05
N SER A 4 8.49 -1.83 -0.42
CA SER A 4 8.24 -3.27 -0.56
C SER A 4 7.39 -3.58 -1.78
N ALA A 5 7.34 -4.86 -2.18
CA ALA A 5 6.45 -5.32 -3.26
C ALA A 5 4.97 -4.97 -2.98
N LEU A 6 4.56 -5.00 -1.71
CA LEU A 6 3.22 -4.57 -1.29
C LEU A 6 3.03 -3.07 -1.49
N ALA A 7 4.01 -2.23 -1.13
CA ALA A 7 3.96 -0.80 -1.41
C ALA A 7 3.84 -0.52 -2.92
N ILE A 8 4.65 -1.22 -3.74
CA ILE A 8 4.62 -1.08 -5.20
C ILE A 8 3.28 -1.54 -5.77
N LYS A 9 2.66 -2.62 -5.26
CA LYS A 9 1.30 -3.05 -5.64
C LYS A 9 0.30 -1.88 -5.55
N TRP A 10 0.43 -1.04 -4.53
CA TRP A 10 -0.46 0.10 -4.29
C TRP A 10 -0.02 1.41 -4.93
N GLY A 11 1.08 1.42 -5.70
CA GLY A 11 1.50 2.59 -6.47
C GLY A 11 2.67 3.36 -5.89
N ALA A 12 3.41 2.79 -4.92
CA ALA A 12 4.68 3.38 -4.50
C ALA A 12 5.66 3.48 -5.68
N ALA A 13 6.50 4.52 -5.66
CA ALA A 13 7.65 4.62 -6.54
C ALA A 13 8.53 3.37 -6.42
N LYS A 14 9.03 2.87 -7.56
CA LYS A 14 9.88 1.66 -7.60
C LYS A 14 11.20 1.83 -6.85
N LYS A 15 11.75 3.05 -6.88
CA LYS A 15 12.91 3.42 -6.07
C LYS A 15 12.39 4.04 -4.78
N ALA A 16 12.62 3.34 -3.67
CA ALA A 16 12.42 3.91 -2.35
C ALA A 16 13.45 5.02 -2.11
N VAL A 17 13.10 5.98 -1.28
CA VAL A 17 14.04 7.03 -0.87
C VAL A 17 14.81 6.52 0.34
N THR A 18 16.14 6.51 0.27
CA THR A 18 16.99 6.23 1.43
C THR A 18 16.92 7.41 2.38
N LEU A 19 16.48 7.16 3.61
CA LEU A 19 16.52 8.16 4.67
C LEU A 19 17.95 8.18 5.25
N ASN A 20 18.58 9.36 5.20
CA ASN A 20 19.78 9.64 5.97
C ASN A 20 19.37 10.03 7.39
N ASP A 21 18.83 9.09 8.15
CA ASP A 21 18.29 9.31 9.51
C ASP A 21 19.37 9.42 10.60
N GLY A 22 20.64 9.55 10.21
CA GLY A 22 21.78 9.69 11.13
C GLY A 22 22.09 8.42 11.94
N LYS A 23 21.35 7.32 11.75
CA LYS A 23 21.56 6.04 12.46
C LYS A 23 22.26 4.97 11.63
N GLY A 24 22.60 5.28 10.38
CA GLY A 24 23.33 4.38 9.48
C GLY A 24 22.53 3.14 9.04
N GLN A 25 21.21 3.11 9.26
CA GLN A 25 20.39 1.92 9.00
C GLN A 25 19.97 1.76 7.53
N GLY A 26 20.20 2.77 6.68
CA GLY A 26 19.82 2.71 5.26
C GLY A 26 18.31 2.54 5.05
N ASN A 27 17.50 3.06 5.98
CA ASN A 27 16.06 2.85 6.00
C ASN A 27 15.42 3.42 4.73
N ASN A 28 14.70 2.58 3.99
CA ASN A 28 14.13 2.93 2.67
C ASN A 28 12.62 3.17 2.80
N ILE A 29 12.18 4.41 2.57
CA ILE A 29 10.77 4.78 2.66
C ILE A 29 10.08 4.70 1.30
N ALA A 30 8.90 4.08 1.27
CA ALA A 30 8.02 4.11 0.10
C ALA A 30 7.42 5.51 -0.06
N VAL A 31 7.53 6.07 -1.26
CA VAL A 31 6.88 7.33 -1.63
C VAL A 31 5.67 7.03 -2.49
N PHE A 32 4.53 7.63 -2.14
CA PHE A 32 3.26 7.43 -2.82
C PHE A 32 2.82 8.73 -3.51
N PRO A 33 2.24 8.65 -4.73
CA PRO A 33 1.66 9.81 -5.39
C PRO A 33 0.48 10.44 -4.66
N THR A 34 -0.26 9.67 -3.85
CA THR A 34 -1.45 10.12 -3.13
C THR A 34 -1.54 9.50 -1.74
N PHE A 35 -2.25 10.15 -0.81
CA PHE A 35 -2.52 9.57 0.51
C PHE A 35 -3.30 8.25 0.40
N VAL A 36 -4.33 8.19 -0.45
CA VAL A 36 -5.14 6.98 -0.66
C VAL A 36 -4.26 5.76 -0.92
N GLN A 37 -3.26 5.88 -1.79
CA GLN A 37 -2.35 4.77 -2.10
C GLN A 37 -1.46 4.37 -0.92
N GLY A 38 -0.93 5.35 -0.18
CA GLY A 38 -0.15 5.09 1.03
C GLY A 38 -0.98 4.39 2.11
N ILE A 39 -2.22 4.86 2.32
CA ILE A 39 -3.16 4.29 3.29
C ILE A 39 -3.60 2.88 2.86
N CYS A 40 -3.86 2.64 1.57
CA CYS A 40 -4.16 1.30 1.06
C CYS A 40 -3.03 0.33 1.39
N ALA A 41 -1.79 0.76 1.19
CA ALA A 41 -0.63 -0.06 1.46
C ALA A 41 -0.42 -0.32 2.96
N GLN A 42 -0.62 0.69 3.81
CA GLN A 42 -0.60 0.53 5.26
C GLN A 42 -1.65 -0.50 5.71
N LEU A 43 -2.91 -0.34 5.29
CA LEU A 43 -3.99 -1.24 5.64
C LEU A 43 -3.77 -2.66 5.12
N ASP A 44 -3.35 -2.82 3.86
CA ASP A 44 -3.08 -4.13 3.27
C ASP A 44 -1.92 -4.85 3.98
N LEU A 45 -0.89 -4.11 4.40
CA LEU A 45 0.22 -4.66 5.20
C LEU A 45 -0.28 -5.25 6.52
N TRP A 46 -1.07 -4.49 7.27
CA TRP A 46 -1.65 -4.95 8.53
C TRP A 46 -2.58 -6.15 8.35
N ARG A 47 -3.38 -6.13 7.29
CA ARG A 47 -4.38 -7.15 7.00
C ARG A 47 -3.78 -8.46 6.49
N THR A 48 -2.69 -8.41 5.71
CA THR A 48 -2.20 -9.60 4.98
C THR A 48 -0.87 -10.13 5.47
N SER A 49 -0.07 -9.33 6.18
CA SER A 49 1.22 -9.78 6.70
C SER A 49 1.04 -10.82 7.81
N LYS A 50 1.81 -11.91 7.75
CA LYS A 50 1.90 -12.91 8.83
C LYS A 50 2.32 -12.31 10.18
N ASN A 51 2.99 -11.16 10.14
CA ASN A 51 3.46 -10.46 11.34
C ASN A 51 2.35 -9.73 12.09
N TYR A 52 1.21 -9.44 11.45
CA TYR A 52 0.19 -8.55 12.02
C TYR A 52 -1.23 -9.11 11.91
N ARG A 53 -1.52 -9.85 10.83
CA ARG A 53 -2.85 -10.39 10.54
C ARG A 53 -3.36 -11.26 11.69
N ASN A 54 -4.59 -10.97 12.12
CA ASN A 54 -5.32 -11.72 13.15
C ASN A 54 -4.57 -11.83 14.49
N LYS A 55 -3.59 -10.98 14.75
CA LYS A 55 -2.93 -10.90 16.05
C LYS A 55 -3.71 -10.00 16.99
N ARG A 56 -3.46 -10.17 18.29
CA ARG A 56 -3.87 -9.18 19.28
C ARG A 56 -3.11 -7.88 19.01
N PHE A 57 -3.78 -6.76 19.27
CA PHE A 57 -3.24 -5.42 19.08
C PHE A 57 -1.85 -5.24 19.73
N ALA A 58 -1.70 -5.67 21.00
CA ALA A 58 -0.43 -5.55 21.71
C ALA A 58 0.72 -6.33 21.04
N ASP A 59 0.45 -7.57 20.63
CA ASP A 59 1.45 -8.44 20.00
C ASP A 59 1.89 -7.88 18.64
N ALA A 60 0.93 -7.32 17.89
CA ALA A 60 1.21 -6.75 16.59
C ALA A 60 2.01 -5.43 16.70
N ILE A 61 1.74 -4.59 17.71
CA ILE A 61 2.54 -3.40 17.99
C ILE A 61 3.95 -3.75 18.47
N ALA A 62 4.10 -4.76 19.32
CA ALA A 62 5.41 -5.23 19.76
C ALA A 62 6.29 -5.63 18.57
N ILE A 63 5.71 -6.31 17.56
CA ILE A 63 6.42 -6.63 16.32
C ILE A 63 6.69 -5.37 15.49
N TRP A 64 5.69 -4.50 15.32
CA TRP A 64 5.83 -3.29 14.52
C TRP A 64 6.95 -2.37 15.01
N SER A 65 7.07 -2.21 16.33
CA SER A 65 8.08 -1.33 16.95
C SER A 65 9.44 -2.02 17.18
N GLY A 66 9.59 -3.29 16.76
CA GLY A 66 10.80 -4.08 17.04
C GLY A 66 11.05 -4.22 18.54
N HIS A 67 9.99 -4.35 19.34
CA HIS A 67 10.00 -4.38 20.81
C HIS A 67 10.50 -3.10 21.50
N ASN A 68 10.68 -2.00 20.78
CA ASN A 68 11.06 -0.71 21.35
C ASN A 68 9.82 0.12 21.71
N SER A 69 9.83 0.78 22.88
CA SER A 69 8.79 1.73 23.32
C SER A 69 7.35 1.23 23.18
N VAL A 70 7.14 -0.09 23.31
CA VAL A 70 5.86 -0.78 23.00
C VAL A 70 4.69 -0.17 23.77
N GLN A 71 4.84 -0.02 25.09
CA GLN A 71 3.76 0.48 25.94
C GLN A 71 3.37 1.93 25.60
N SER A 72 4.35 2.77 25.26
CA SER A 72 4.09 4.15 24.84
C SER A 72 3.24 4.20 23.57
N TYR A 73 3.58 3.38 22.58
CA TYR A 73 2.80 3.25 21.34
C TYR A 73 1.38 2.74 21.63
N ILE A 74 1.24 1.67 22.42
CA ILE A 74 -0.05 1.12 22.83
C ILE A 74 -0.93 2.19 23.48
N ASN A 75 -0.37 2.95 24.43
CA ASN A 75 -1.08 4.02 25.11
C ASN A 75 -1.50 5.14 24.14
N PHE A 76 -0.61 5.52 23.20
CA PHE A 76 -0.88 6.52 22.19
C PHE A 76 -2.09 6.15 21.32
N CYS A 77 -2.17 4.88 20.88
CA CYS A 77 -3.29 4.37 20.09
C CYS A 77 -4.57 4.27 20.91
N LYS A 78 -4.52 3.74 22.14
CA LYS A 78 -5.70 3.62 23.03
C LYS A 78 -6.35 4.97 23.31
N ALA A 79 -5.56 6.03 23.44
CA ALA A 79 -6.06 7.40 23.64
C ALA A 79 -6.83 7.96 22.42
N ARG A 80 -6.67 7.37 21.23
CA ARG A 80 -7.23 7.87 19.96
C ARG A 80 -8.22 6.91 19.30
N VAL A 81 -8.30 5.68 19.77
CA VAL A 81 -9.18 4.64 19.23
C VAL A 81 -10.13 4.18 20.33
N PRO A 82 -11.35 4.73 20.40
CA PRO A 82 -12.31 4.40 21.45
C PRO A 82 -12.56 2.89 21.54
N GLY A 83 -12.41 2.33 22.76
CA GLY A 83 -12.60 0.91 23.04
C GLY A 83 -11.60 -0.02 22.35
N LEU A 84 -10.41 0.47 21.98
CA LEU A 84 -9.26 -0.38 21.65
C LEU A 84 -8.66 -0.94 22.93
N THR A 85 -8.40 -2.24 22.94
CA THR A 85 -7.77 -2.95 24.06
C THR A 85 -6.54 -3.69 23.54
N GLU A 86 -5.62 -4.02 24.43
CA GLU A 86 -4.43 -4.83 24.09
C GLU A 86 -4.79 -6.20 23.50
N SER A 87 -5.95 -6.75 23.89
CA SER A 87 -6.51 -8.00 23.40
C SER A 87 -7.33 -7.89 22.12
N THR A 88 -7.59 -6.68 21.59
CA THR A 88 -8.37 -6.52 20.37
C THR A 88 -7.71 -7.27 19.21
N ILE A 89 -8.47 -8.12 18.53
CA ILE A 89 -7.97 -8.89 17.39
C ILE A 89 -8.01 -8.03 16.13
N MET A 90 -6.88 -7.93 15.45
CA MET A 90 -6.67 -7.12 14.25
C MET A 90 -7.10 -7.90 12.99
N ASP A 91 -8.36 -8.34 12.95
CA ASP A 91 -8.95 -9.12 11.86
C ASP A 91 -9.70 -8.26 10.83
N ASP A 92 -10.27 -8.89 9.80
CA ASP A 92 -11.02 -8.19 8.76
C ASP A 92 -12.23 -7.41 9.31
N ALA A 93 -12.86 -7.85 10.42
CA ALA A 93 -13.97 -7.13 11.03
C ALA A 93 -13.48 -5.84 11.67
N PHE A 94 -12.36 -5.89 12.40
CA PHE A 94 -11.69 -4.70 12.92
C PHE A 94 -11.31 -3.74 11.80
N TRP A 95 -10.66 -4.25 10.74
CA TRP A 95 -10.16 -3.45 9.62
C TRP A 95 -11.25 -2.80 8.77
N LYS A 96 -12.44 -3.39 8.69
CA LYS A 96 -13.62 -2.80 8.02
C LYS A 96 -14.38 -1.79 8.89
N SER A 97 -14.11 -1.76 10.19
CA SER A 97 -14.80 -0.87 11.12
C SER A 97 -14.21 0.55 11.13
N SER A 98 -14.94 1.48 11.76
CA SER A 98 -14.43 2.82 12.07
C SER A 98 -13.21 2.79 13.02
N LYS A 99 -13.09 1.77 13.88
CA LYS A 99 -11.91 1.58 14.75
C LYS A 99 -10.66 1.29 13.92
N GLY A 100 -10.78 0.55 12.82
CA GLY A 100 -9.68 0.29 11.88
C GLY A 100 -9.14 1.59 11.28
N ILE A 101 -10.02 2.48 10.82
CA ILE A 101 -9.62 3.80 10.31
C ILE A 101 -8.98 4.64 11.41
N ALA A 102 -9.59 4.71 12.61
CA ALA A 102 -9.04 5.46 13.73
C ALA A 102 -7.65 4.97 14.12
N PHE A 103 -7.42 3.65 14.09
CA PHE A 103 -6.11 3.05 14.33
C PHE A 103 -5.10 3.45 13.27
N LEU A 104 -5.44 3.37 11.97
CA LEU A 104 -4.53 3.76 10.89
C LEU A 104 -4.09 5.22 11.00
N LYS A 105 -5.03 6.13 11.34
CA LYS A 105 -4.75 7.54 11.62
C LYS A 105 -3.83 7.72 12.82
N ALA A 106 -4.12 7.02 13.93
CA ALA A 106 -3.30 7.09 15.14
C ALA A 106 -1.88 6.60 14.89
N GLN A 107 -1.72 5.48 14.19
CA GLN A 107 -0.41 5.01 13.77
C GLN A 107 0.30 6.04 12.88
N ALA A 108 -0.34 6.54 11.83
CA ALA A 108 0.30 7.50 10.93
C ALA A 108 0.73 8.77 11.66
N TRP A 109 -0.05 9.23 12.64
CA TRP A 109 0.35 10.32 13.52
C TRP A 109 1.60 9.95 14.32
N HIS A 110 1.58 8.81 15.03
CA HIS A 110 2.72 8.37 15.84
C HIS A 110 4.02 8.29 15.01
N GLU A 111 3.96 7.72 13.82
CA GLU A 111 5.12 7.59 12.91
C GLU A 111 5.58 8.94 12.33
N ALA A 112 4.67 9.88 12.09
CA ALA A 112 5.00 11.20 11.54
C ALA A 112 5.44 12.21 12.62
N GLY A 113 5.26 11.89 13.91
CA GLY A 113 5.48 12.81 15.04
C GLY A 113 4.49 13.97 15.14
N LYS A 114 3.54 14.08 14.21
CA LYS A 114 2.50 15.10 14.13
C LYS A 114 1.25 14.52 13.49
N GLN A 115 0.12 15.21 13.64
CA GLN A 115 -1.12 14.79 12.99
C GLN A 115 -0.88 14.63 11.48
N TYR A 116 -1.22 13.46 10.96
CA TYR A 116 -1.03 13.16 9.55
C TYR A 116 -2.07 13.92 8.72
N PRO A 117 -1.67 14.66 7.67
CA PRO A 117 -2.54 15.64 7.01
C PRO A 117 -3.55 15.03 6.03
N ALA A 118 -3.63 13.71 5.90
CA ALA A 118 -4.56 13.07 4.97
C ALA A 118 -6.02 13.31 5.37
N PRO A 119 -6.88 13.79 4.44
CA PRO A 119 -8.28 14.08 4.72
C PRO A 119 -9.08 12.80 4.99
N ASP A 120 -10.16 12.91 5.76
CA ASP A 120 -11.01 11.79 6.18
C ASP A 120 -11.54 10.94 5.02
N ALA A 121 -11.88 11.60 3.90
CA ALA A 121 -12.34 10.94 2.69
C ALA A 121 -11.31 9.93 2.13
N ASP A 122 -10.01 10.24 2.24
CA ASP A 122 -8.96 9.37 1.71
C ASP A 122 -8.81 8.08 2.50
N TRP A 123 -9.03 8.13 3.82
CA TRP A 123 -9.02 6.94 4.68
C TRP A 123 -10.19 6.01 4.36
N ILE A 124 -11.37 6.59 4.15
CA ILE A 124 -12.59 5.86 3.79
C ILE A 124 -12.43 5.23 2.40
N GLU A 125 -11.93 5.99 1.44
CA GLU A 125 -11.69 5.51 0.07
C GLU A 125 -10.65 4.40 0.05
N ALA A 126 -9.54 4.56 0.79
CA ALA A 126 -8.52 3.52 0.89
C ALA A 126 -9.06 2.22 1.49
N GLN A 127 -9.86 2.31 2.56
CA GLN A 127 -10.51 1.14 3.16
C GLN A 127 -11.41 0.43 2.12
N LYS A 128 -12.26 1.18 1.41
CA LYS A 128 -13.11 0.62 0.33
C LYS A 128 -12.27 -0.09 -0.72
N ARG A 129 -11.18 0.53 -1.20
CA ARG A 129 -10.31 -0.06 -2.23
C ARG A 129 -9.68 -1.37 -1.79
N VAL A 130 -9.10 -1.42 -0.59
CA VAL A 130 -8.47 -2.65 -0.07
C VAL A 130 -9.47 -3.81 0.02
N PHE A 131 -10.72 -3.54 0.40
CA PHE A 131 -11.76 -4.56 0.54
C PHE A 131 -12.60 -4.81 -0.72
N SER A 132 -12.43 -4.03 -1.79
CA SER A 132 -13.22 -4.15 -3.02
C SER A 132 -12.98 -5.42 -3.82
N GLY A 133 -11.82 -6.07 -3.63
CA GLY A 133 -11.38 -7.20 -4.48
C GLY A 133 -10.96 -6.79 -5.90
N VAL A 134 -11.04 -5.50 -6.25
CA VAL A 134 -10.64 -5.00 -7.57
C VAL A 134 -9.10 -4.99 -7.66
N PRO A 135 -8.49 -5.65 -8.68
CA PRO A 135 -7.05 -5.63 -8.87
C PRO A 135 -6.50 -4.21 -9.06
N THR A 136 -5.34 -3.92 -8.50
CA THR A 136 -4.70 -2.61 -8.71
C THR A 136 -4.13 -2.50 -10.12
N ALA A 137 -3.96 -1.28 -10.62
CA ALA A 137 -3.36 -1.04 -11.93
C ALA A 137 -1.99 -1.71 -12.10
N ASN A 138 -1.17 -1.76 -11.04
CA ASN A 138 0.13 -2.44 -11.07
C ASN A 138 0.00 -3.97 -11.10
N THR A 139 -1.01 -4.54 -10.45
CA THR A 139 -1.34 -5.98 -10.58
C THR A 139 -1.77 -6.31 -12.00
N VAL A 140 -2.64 -5.48 -12.61
CA VAL A 140 -3.10 -5.67 -14.01
C VAL A 140 -1.93 -5.54 -15.00
N LYS A 141 -1.09 -4.51 -14.86
CA LYS A 141 0.10 -4.34 -15.69
C LYS A 141 1.04 -5.55 -15.62
N LYS A 142 1.28 -6.08 -14.41
CA LYS A 142 2.11 -7.29 -14.24
C LYS A 142 1.49 -8.50 -14.94
N ALA A 143 0.18 -8.72 -14.78
CA ALA A 143 -0.53 -9.81 -15.44
C ALA A 143 -0.49 -9.68 -16.98
N ALA A 144 -0.66 -8.48 -17.52
CA ALA A 144 -0.59 -8.23 -18.96
C ALA A 144 0.81 -8.51 -19.54
N VAL A 145 1.88 -8.10 -18.83
CA VAL A 145 3.27 -8.43 -19.24
C VAL A 145 3.50 -9.93 -19.23
N SER A 146 3.03 -10.64 -18.20
CA SER A 146 3.13 -12.10 -18.14
C SER A 146 2.34 -12.78 -19.27
N ALA A 147 1.14 -12.29 -19.61
CA ALA A 147 0.36 -12.83 -20.73
C ALA A 147 1.05 -12.59 -22.09
N ALA A 148 1.63 -11.40 -22.29
CA ALA A 148 2.38 -11.07 -23.50
C ALA A 148 3.63 -11.95 -23.68
N SER A 149 4.29 -12.34 -22.59
CA SER A 149 5.43 -13.27 -22.65
C SER A 149 5.06 -14.73 -23.01
N ILE A 150 3.78 -15.10 -22.88
CA ILE A 150 3.25 -16.44 -23.22
C ILE A 150 2.61 -16.44 -24.63
N ALA A 151 2.27 -15.27 -25.18
CA ALA A 151 1.76 -15.15 -26.55
C ALA A 151 2.66 -15.82 -27.63
N PRO A 152 4.01 -15.70 -27.61
CA PRO A 152 4.84 -16.37 -28.61
C PRO A 152 4.88 -17.91 -28.47
N THR A 153 4.57 -18.48 -27.31
CA THR A 153 4.46 -19.94 -27.16
C THR A 153 3.12 -20.49 -27.67
N VAL A 154 2.04 -19.70 -27.68
CA VAL A 154 0.76 -20.08 -28.28
C VAL A 154 0.78 -19.94 -29.80
N ALA A 155 1.45 -18.93 -30.34
CA ALA A 155 1.66 -18.79 -31.79
C ALA A 155 2.45 -19.97 -32.36
N ALA A 156 3.45 -20.48 -31.63
CA ALA A 156 4.16 -21.71 -31.96
C ALA A 156 3.27 -22.97 -31.83
N ALA A 157 2.30 -22.97 -30.91
CA ALA A 157 1.39 -24.10 -30.72
C ALA A 157 0.25 -24.15 -31.76
N HIS A 158 -0.04 -23.05 -32.47
CA HIS A 158 -0.95 -23.07 -33.61
C HIS A 158 -0.33 -23.75 -34.86
N GLN A 159 1.00 -23.88 -34.91
CA GLN A 159 1.67 -24.75 -35.88
C GLN A 159 1.64 -26.25 -35.50
N SER A 160 1.14 -26.61 -34.31
CA SER A 160 1.08 -28.01 -33.84
C SER A 160 -0.35 -28.58 -33.63
N GLY A 161 -1.39 -27.95 -34.19
CA GLY A 161 -2.71 -28.58 -34.32
C GLY A 161 -3.70 -28.36 -33.15
N ILE A 162 -3.70 -27.19 -32.52
CA ILE A 162 -4.71 -26.84 -31.50
C ILE A 162 -6.09 -26.62 -32.15
N SER A 163 -7.14 -27.18 -31.52
CA SER A 163 -8.51 -27.09 -32.00
C SER A 163 -9.12 -25.68 -31.87
N LEU A 164 -9.99 -25.32 -32.82
CA LEU A 164 -10.67 -24.03 -32.93
C LEU A 164 -11.32 -23.50 -31.63
N PRO A 165 -11.93 -24.32 -30.75
CA PRO A 165 -12.50 -23.87 -29.48
C PRO A 165 -11.45 -23.31 -28.51
N VAL A 166 -10.26 -23.90 -28.51
CA VAL A 166 -9.14 -23.48 -27.66
C VAL A 166 -8.56 -22.16 -28.19
N ALA A 167 -8.45 -22.01 -29.51
CA ALA A 167 -8.04 -20.75 -30.13
C ALA A 167 -9.02 -19.59 -29.83
N LEU A 168 -10.33 -19.86 -29.87
CA LEU A 168 -11.36 -18.88 -29.52
C LEU A 168 -11.36 -18.51 -28.03
N ALA A 169 -11.18 -19.48 -27.13
CA ALA A 169 -11.06 -19.22 -25.70
C ALA A 169 -9.87 -18.31 -25.38
N ILE A 170 -8.73 -18.54 -26.04
CA ILE A 170 -7.53 -17.70 -25.89
C ILE A 170 -7.79 -16.29 -26.44
N GLY A 171 -8.42 -16.18 -27.62
CA GLY A 171 -8.79 -14.89 -28.21
C GLY A 171 -9.72 -14.08 -27.30
N ALA A 172 -10.71 -14.73 -26.68
CA ALA A 172 -11.62 -14.10 -25.73
C ALA A 172 -10.88 -13.62 -24.47
N CYS A 173 -9.95 -14.42 -23.93
CA CYS A 173 -9.12 -14.01 -22.79
C CYS A 173 -8.24 -12.80 -23.12
N ILE A 174 -7.64 -12.74 -24.31
CA ILE A 174 -6.81 -11.62 -24.74
C ILE A 174 -7.66 -10.35 -24.91
N ALA A 175 -8.83 -10.46 -25.53
CA ALA A 175 -9.75 -9.33 -25.71
C ALA A 175 -10.23 -8.77 -24.36
N LEU A 176 -10.52 -9.64 -23.40
CA LEU A 176 -10.98 -9.25 -22.07
C LEU A 176 -9.87 -8.55 -21.27
N VAL A 177 -8.61 -9.02 -21.37
CA VAL A 177 -7.45 -8.33 -20.80
C VAL A 177 -7.24 -6.96 -21.45
N GLY A 178 -7.34 -6.86 -22.77
CA GLY A 178 -7.24 -5.60 -23.50
C GLY A 178 -8.30 -4.57 -23.07
N PHE A 179 -9.56 -5.02 -22.94
CA PHE A 179 -10.66 -4.18 -22.45
C PHE A 179 -10.41 -3.67 -21.03
N LEU A 180 -9.95 -4.53 -20.11
CA LEU A 180 -9.63 -4.12 -18.74
C LEU A 180 -8.49 -3.09 -18.71
N VAL A 181 -7.44 -3.28 -19.50
CA VAL A 181 -6.33 -2.30 -19.60
C VAL A 181 -6.82 -0.95 -20.12
N TRP A 182 -7.68 -0.93 -21.14
CA TRP A 182 -8.26 0.30 -21.67
C TRP A 182 -9.17 1.00 -20.64
N LYS A 183 -10.06 0.23 -19.98
CA LYS A 183 -11.03 0.77 -19.01
C LYS A 183 -10.37 1.36 -17.75
N PHE A 184 -9.22 0.82 -17.36
CA PHE A 184 -8.48 1.23 -16.16
C PHE A 184 -7.18 2.01 -16.46
N LYS A 185 -7.03 2.52 -17.70
CA LYS A 185 -5.90 3.39 -18.06
C LYS A 185 -6.01 4.69 -17.24
N PRO A 186 -5.04 5.01 -16.37
CA PRO A 186 -5.13 6.20 -15.55
C PRO A 186 -5.00 7.45 -16.43
N HIS A 187 -5.94 8.39 -16.29
CA HIS A 187 -5.72 9.76 -16.70
C HIS A 187 -4.64 10.37 -15.80
N GLU A 188 -3.75 11.18 -16.38
CA GLU A 188 -2.66 11.82 -15.64
C GLU A 188 -3.23 12.64 -14.47
N ALA A 189 -2.86 12.25 -13.25
CA ALA A 189 -3.19 13.02 -12.07
C ALA A 189 -2.18 14.18 -11.97
N VAL A 190 -2.69 15.41 -12.03
CA VAL A 190 -1.94 16.59 -11.62
C VAL A 190 -1.60 16.40 -10.13
N PRO A 191 -0.32 16.49 -9.72
CA PRO A 191 0.06 16.33 -8.33
C PRO A 191 -0.57 17.45 -7.49
N GLU A 192 -1.58 17.13 -6.67
CA GLU A 192 -2.10 18.03 -5.65
C GLU A 192 -1.16 18.03 -4.44
N THR A 193 -0.02 18.71 -4.59
CA THR A 193 0.67 19.59 -3.60
C THR A 193 2.19 19.60 -3.80
N PRO A 194 2.84 20.77 -3.63
CA PRO A 194 4.29 20.89 -3.70
C PRO A 194 4.95 20.13 -2.56
N HIS A 195 6.05 19.46 -2.89
CA HIS A 195 6.99 18.92 -1.92
C HIS A 195 7.36 20.03 -0.92
N PRO A 196 7.37 19.80 0.41
CA PRO A 196 8.10 20.70 1.29
C PRO A 196 9.55 20.63 0.84
N ASP A 197 10.08 21.79 0.46
CA ASP A 197 11.43 21.96 -0.04
C ASP A 197 12.41 21.26 0.91
N LEU A 198 13.29 20.51 0.26
CA LEU A 198 14.52 20.02 0.86
C LEU A 198 15.18 21.21 1.57
N VAL A 199 15.45 21.02 2.87
CA VAL A 199 16.20 21.94 3.70
C VAL A 199 17.51 22.28 2.98
N THR A 200 17.59 23.46 2.38
CA THR A 200 18.85 24.06 1.97
C THR A 200 19.59 24.48 3.23
N PRO A 201 20.87 24.13 3.41
CA PRO A 201 21.67 24.62 4.52
C PRO A 201 22.10 26.07 4.28
N ALA A 202 22.48 26.73 5.39
CA ALA A 202 23.14 28.04 5.50
C ALA A 202 22.24 29.29 5.51
N VAL A 203 22.00 29.81 6.73
CA VAL A 203 22.24 31.24 6.99
C VAL A 203 22.99 31.36 8.33
N GLU A 204 24.14 32.00 8.19
CA GLU A 204 25.11 32.53 9.13
C GLU A 204 24.50 33.30 10.32
N GLN A 205 25.09 33.14 11.51
CA GLN A 205 24.77 33.95 12.68
C GLN A 205 25.50 35.30 12.65
N PRO A 206 24.81 36.37 13.09
CA PRO A 206 25.44 37.43 13.89
C PRO A 206 24.66 37.54 15.23
N LYS A 207 25.28 37.63 16.40
CA LYS A 207 26.48 38.34 16.85
C LYS A 207 27.14 37.58 17.99
#